data_AF-A0A838QSA2-F1
#
_entry.id   AF-A0A838QSA2-F1
#
_cell.length_a   1.000
_cell.length_b   1.000
_cell.length_c   1.000
_cell.angle_alpha   90.00
_cell.angle_beta   90.00
_cell.angle_gamma   90.00
#
_symmetry.space_group_name_H-M   'P 1'
#
loop_
_entity.id
_entity.type
_entity.pdbx_description
1 polymer ?
#
loop_
_entity_poly.entity_id
_entity_poly.type
_entity_poly.pdbx_seq_one_letter_code
_entity_poly.pdbx_strand_id
1 'polypeptide(L)'
;MVLLRAAAVASMTLAILAIAGELSSVAQGAFSIWDGGGSNDNWTTGANWLDILGPGAAPANNGTADIVFPAAGGLVQTPLVNVPYSINSLQFANGNGRFVILGVAELTIGAGGVTNNDADIQSVIGPVKLSANQTWNAAAGPLQMDSVNLNGFNLNYAGAHQVDLISLIAGAGNLTVADAYTSTVKMVGPVNNGTADIVFPATGGVVQTPIVDVPYSI
;
A
#
# COMPACT_ATOMS: atom_id res chain seq x y z
N MET A 1 5.77 1.30 89.00
CA MET A 1 5.95 1.96 87.69
C MET A 1 7.07 1.22 86.96
N VAL A 2 6.87 -0.03 86.57
CA VAL A 2 6.22 -0.57 85.35
C VAL A 2 6.98 -0.17 84.05
N LEU A 3 7.78 -1.14 83.59
CA LEU A 3 8.20 -1.56 82.23
C LEU A 3 8.14 -0.58 81.04
N LEU A 4 9.20 -0.59 80.22
CA LEU A 4 9.15 -0.83 78.74
C LEU A 4 10.58 -1.10 78.19
N ARG A 5 11.05 -2.35 78.21
CA ARG A 5 11.30 -3.26 77.06
C ARG A 5 11.95 -2.63 75.81
N ALA A 6 13.20 -3.02 75.58
CA ALA A 6 13.98 -2.81 74.35
C ALA A 6 13.24 -3.32 73.11
N ALA A 7 13.29 -2.51 72.05
CA ALA A 7 12.56 -2.71 70.81
C ALA A 7 13.08 -3.90 69.99
N ALA A 8 12.12 -4.52 69.32
CA ALA A 8 12.20 -5.74 68.54
C ALA A 8 13.17 -5.69 67.34
N VAL A 9 13.78 -6.85 67.08
CA VAL A 9 14.28 -7.25 65.77
C VAL A 9 13.10 -7.35 64.80
N ALA A 10 13.16 -6.66 63.66
CA ALA A 10 12.30 -6.94 62.51
C ALA A 10 13.15 -7.06 61.24
N SER A 11 13.00 -8.23 60.62
CA SER A 11 13.72 -8.77 59.48
C SER A 11 13.07 -8.37 58.14
N MET A 12 13.85 -8.46 57.05
CA MET A 12 13.45 -8.69 55.63
C MET A 12 12.43 -7.70 55.00
N THR A 13 12.71 -7.08 53.86
CA THR A 13 12.81 -7.76 52.56
C THR A 13 13.42 -6.80 51.53
N LEU A 14 14.46 -7.21 50.81
CA LEU A 14 15.01 -6.50 49.67
C LEU A 14 14.08 -6.72 48.46
N ALA A 15 13.24 -5.73 48.14
CA ALA A 15 12.42 -5.78 46.93
C ALA A 15 13.28 -5.39 45.72
N ILE A 16 13.85 -6.38 45.04
CA ILE A 16 14.34 -6.20 43.66
C ILE A 16 13.10 -6.14 42.78
N LEU A 17 12.67 -4.93 42.45
CA LEU A 17 11.64 -4.71 41.43
C LEU A 17 12.31 -4.96 40.06
N ALA A 18 12.18 -6.18 39.56
CA ALA A 18 12.51 -6.51 38.19
C ALA A 18 11.49 -5.80 37.28
N ILE A 19 11.86 -4.61 36.79
CA ILE A 19 11.23 -4.03 35.60
C ILE A 19 11.74 -4.85 34.42
N ALA A 20 11.15 -6.03 34.22
CA ALA A 20 11.15 -6.69 32.92
C ALA A 20 10.25 -5.83 32.02
N GLY A 21 10.81 -4.72 31.54
CA GLY A 21 10.18 -3.94 30.49
C GLY A 21 9.96 -4.87 29.32
N GLU A 22 8.69 -5.14 29.04
CA GLU A 22 8.26 -5.83 27.85
C GLU A 22 8.83 -5.08 26.64
N LEU A 23 9.97 -5.55 26.14
CA LEU A 23 10.36 -5.31 24.77
C LEU A 23 9.34 -6.07 23.94
N SER A 24 8.18 -5.45 23.73
CA SER A 24 7.31 -5.77 22.62
C SER A 24 8.17 -5.56 21.39
N SER A 25 8.83 -6.62 20.93
CA SER A 25 9.42 -6.65 19.61
C SER A 25 8.26 -6.40 18.67
N VAL A 26 8.13 -5.16 18.23
CA VAL A 26 7.30 -4.86 17.07
C VAL A 26 7.95 -5.69 15.98
N ALA A 27 7.33 -6.82 15.64
CA ALA A 27 7.78 -7.63 14.53
C ALA A 27 7.63 -6.72 13.32
N GLN A 28 8.72 -6.04 12.95
CA GLN A 28 8.76 -5.36 11.67
C GLN A 28 8.53 -6.47 10.65
N GLY A 29 7.46 -6.33 9.85
CA GLY A 29 7.24 -7.20 8.72
C GLY A 29 8.53 -7.28 7.93
N ALA A 30 9.02 -8.49 7.67
CA ALA A 30 10.21 -8.65 6.86
C ALA A 30 9.92 -8.06 5.48
N PHE A 31 10.66 -7.00 5.11
CA PHE A 31 10.60 -6.44 3.77
C PHE A 31 11.00 -7.54 2.77
N SER A 32 10.21 -7.71 1.73
CA SER A 32 10.57 -8.55 0.60
C SER A 32 11.01 -7.65 -0.54
N ILE A 33 12.31 -7.73 -0.88
CA ILE A 33 12.93 -6.86 -1.87
C ILE A 33 12.99 -7.60 -3.20
N TRP A 34 12.39 -7.03 -4.24
CA TRP A 34 12.49 -7.57 -5.59
C TRP A 34 13.89 -7.33 -6.18
N ASP A 35 14.53 -8.37 -6.69
CA ASP A 35 15.81 -8.26 -7.41
C ASP A 35 15.75 -8.77 -8.86
N GLY A 36 14.69 -9.50 -9.22
CA GLY A 36 14.54 -10.09 -10.55
C GLY A 36 15.60 -11.13 -10.90
N GLY A 37 16.26 -11.73 -9.91
CA GLY A 37 17.37 -12.69 -10.11
C GLY A 37 16.96 -14.08 -10.62
N GLY A 38 15.66 -14.36 -10.72
CA GLY A 38 15.12 -15.65 -11.11
C GLY A 38 15.03 -15.86 -12.63
N SER A 39 14.64 -17.08 -13.01
CA SER A 39 14.51 -17.48 -14.43
C SER A 39 13.32 -16.87 -15.18
N ASN A 40 12.44 -16.16 -14.48
CA ASN A 40 11.21 -15.55 -14.98
C ASN A 40 10.77 -14.45 -14.02
N ASP A 41 9.79 -13.63 -14.41
CA ASP A 41 9.35 -12.47 -13.62
C ASP A 41 8.22 -12.80 -12.61
N ASN A 42 7.95 -14.07 -12.31
CA ASN A 42 6.82 -14.41 -11.43
C ASN A 42 7.08 -14.01 -9.96
N TRP A 43 6.07 -13.45 -9.30
CA TRP A 43 6.10 -13.22 -7.85
C TRP A 43 6.27 -14.50 -7.04
N THR A 44 5.80 -15.64 -7.54
CA THR A 44 5.99 -16.94 -6.86
C THR A 44 7.41 -17.51 -7.01
N THR A 45 8.25 -16.95 -7.88
CA THR A 45 9.62 -17.43 -8.08
C THR A 45 10.52 -16.83 -7.00
N GLY A 46 10.84 -17.64 -5.98
CA GLY A 46 11.63 -17.18 -4.82
C GLY A 46 13.00 -16.60 -5.17
N ALA A 47 13.58 -16.97 -6.31
CA ALA A 47 14.84 -16.41 -6.79
C ALA A 47 14.75 -14.95 -7.29
N ASN A 48 13.56 -14.37 -7.42
CA ASN A 48 13.35 -12.95 -7.71
C ASN A 48 13.34 -12.06 -6.46
N TRP A 49 13.54 -12.65 -5.29
CA TRP A 49 13.38 -12.00 -4.01
C TRP A 49 14.62 -12.18 -3.15
N LEU A 50 15.11 -11.06 -2.62
CA LEU A 50 16.12 -11.04 -1.58
C LEU A 50 15.42 -11.16 -0.23
N ASP A 51 15.84 -12.14 0.57
CA ASP A 51 15.63 -12.17 2.01
C ASP A 51 16.90 -11.66 2.71
N ILE A 52 16.76 -11.21 3.96
CA ILE A 52 17.86 -10.75 4.80
C ILE A 52 18.95 -11.82 5.02
N LEU A 53 18.64 -13.09 4.76
CA LEU A 53 19.56 -14.23 4.85
C LEU A 53 20.11 -14.73 3.49
N GLY A 54 19.73 -14.10 2.37
CA GLY A 54 20.16 -14.48 1.02
C GLY A 54 18.99 -14.62 0.03
N PRO A 55 19.25 -15.05 -1.21
CA PRO A 55 18.18 -15.30 -2.17
C PRO A 55 17.31 -16.49 -1.69
N GLY A 56 16.00 -16.43 -1.89
CA GLY A 56 15.24 -17.67 -2.06
C GLY A 56 13.99 -17.89 -1.23
N ALA A 57 13.12 -16.90 -1.06
CA ALA A 57 11.72 -17.17 -0.78
C ALA A 57 10.82 -16.09 -1.38
N ALA A 58 9.74 -16.51 -2.03
CA ALA A 58 8.69 -15.58 -2.39
C ALA A 58 8.05 -15.00 -1.11
N PRO A 59 7.59 -13.75 -1.13
CA PRO A 59 6.95 -13.10 0.02
C PRO A 59 5.78 -13.93 0.55
N ALA A 60 5.46 -13.83 1.84
CA ALA A 60 4.27 -14.49 2.37
C ALA A 60 2.99 -13.98 1.67
N ASN A 61 2.23 -14.90 1.06
CA ASN A 61 0.96 -14.59 0.39
C ASN A 61 -0.24 -14.68 1.36
N ASN A 62 -0.25 -13.81 2.36
CA ASN A 62 -1.24 -13.82 3.46
C ASN A 62 -1.59 -12.41 3.96
N GLY A 63 -1.18 -11.37 3.24
CA GLY A 63 -1.43 -9.98 3.60
C GLY A 63 -0.45 -9.37 4.60
N THR A 64 0.64 -10.07 4.97
CA THR A 64 1.62 -9.56 5.94
C THR A 64 2.92 -9.07 5.33
N ALA A 65 3.17 -9.34 4.05
CA ALA A 65 4.44 -8.97 3.41
C ALA A 65 4.47 -7.49 3.01
N ASP A 66 5.57 -6.81 3.30
CA ASP A 66 5.86 -5.46 2.80
C ASP A 66 6.79 -5.57 1.59
N ILE A 67 6.30 -5.18 0.41
CA ILE A 67 7.04 -5.32 -0.85
C ILE A 67 7.82 -4.05 -1.15
N VAL A 68 9.10 -4.19 -1.46
CA VAL A 68 9.96 -3.09 -1.89
C VAL A 68 10.53 -3.40 -3.27
N PHE A 69 10.26 -2.53 -4.22
CA PHE A 69 10.94 -2.48 -5.50
C PHE A 69 12.10 -1.47 -5.41
N PRO A 70 13.36 -1.94 -5.38
CA PRO A 70 14.53 -1.09 -5.20
C PRO A 70 14.89 -0.36 -6.51
N ALA A 71 15.92 0.49 -6.46
CA ALA A 71 16.43 1.17 -7.65
C ALA A 71 16.81 0.17 -8.77
N ALA A 72 16.28 0.36 -9.98
CA ALA A 72 16.52 -0.53 -11.13
C ALA A 72 17.64 -0.06 -12.08
N GLY A 73 18.44 0.94 -11.70
CA GLY A 73 19.66 1.33 -12.44
C GLY A 73 19.47 1.74 -13.90
N GLY A 74 18.31 2.25 -14.29
CA GLY A 74 17.95 2.71 -15.64
C GLY A 74 17.00 1.77 -16.37
N LEU A 75 16.76 0.57 -15.84
CA LEU A 75 16.01 -0.48 -16.51
C LEU A 75 14.52 -0.40 -16.18
N VAL A 76 13.70 -0.77 -17.16
CA VAL A 76 12.29 -1.07 -16.93
C VAL A 76 12.19 -2.53 -16.49
N GLN A 77 11.58 -2.78 -15.34
CA GLN A 77 11.32 -4.13 -14.85
C GLN A 77 9.82 -4.45 -14.92
N THR A 78 9.49 -5.70 -15.23
CA THR A 78 8.11 -6.17 -15.42
C THR A 78 7.73 -7.33 -14.49
N PRO A 79 7.76 -7.15 -13.15
CA PRO A 79 7.33 -8.19 -12.22
C PRO A 79 5.90 -8.66 -12.53
N LEU A 80 5.66 -9.97 -12.47
CA LEU A 80 4.39 -10.59 -12.84
C LEU A 80 3.69 -11.20 -11.61
N VAL A 81 2.54 -10.64 -11.23
CA VAL A 81 1.60 -11.23 -10.27
C VAL A 81 0.90 -12.40 -10.96
N ASN A 82 1.50 -13.58 -10.87
CA ASN A 82 1.11 -14.77 -11.64
C ASN A 82 0.03 -15.63 -10.95
N VAL A 83 -0.24 -15.40 -9.66
CA VAL A 83 -1.33 -16.00 -8.87
C VAL A 83 -1.94 -14.92 -7.98
N PRO A 84 -3.20 -15.08 -7.50
CA PRO A 84 -3.76 -14.12 -6.55
C PRO A 84 -2.81 -13.96 -5.36
N TYR A 85 -2.43 -12.73 -5.06
CA TYR A 85 -1.41 -12.42 -4.06
C TYR A 85 -1.92 -11.39 -3.07
N SER A 86 -1.61 -11.55 -1.79
CA SER A 86 -2.04 -10.65 -0.72
C SER A 86 -0.82 -10.16 0.05
N ILE A 87 -0.65 -8.84 0.10
CA ILE A 87 0.47 -8.12 0.73
C ILE A 87 -0.06 -7.04 1.68
N ASN A 88 0.80 -6.55 2.58
CA ASN A 88 0.47 -5.42 3.45
C ASN A 88 0.72 -4.07 2.76
N SER A 89 1.88 -3.91 2.10
CA SER A 89 2.28 -2.66 1.44
C SER A 89 3.10 -2.89 0.18
N LEU A 90 3.13 -1.87 -0.67
CA LEU A 90 3.94 -1.80 -1.89
C LEU A 90 4.71 -0.48 -1.94
N GLN A 91 6.03 -0.54 -2.03
CA GLN A 91 6.90 0.63 -2.10
C GLN A 91 7.82 0.56 -3.32
N PHE A 92 7.82 1.63 -4.11
CA PHE A 92 8.87 1.90 -5.08
C PHE A 92 9.90 2.83 -4.43
N ALA A 93 11.12 2.34 -4.28
CA ALA A 93 12.22 3.11 -3.71
C ALA A 93 12.76 4.11 -4.73
N ASN A 94 13.39 5.18 -4.25
CA ASN A 94 14.03 6.16 -5.11
C ASN A 94 15.20 5.54 -5.88
N GLY A 95 15.27 5.79 -7.18
CA GLY A 95 16.35 5.40 -8.06
C GLY A 95 16.17 5.99 -9.46
N ASN A 96 16.86 5.42 -10.44
CA ASN A 96 16.69 5.78 -11.85
C ASN A 96 15.95 4.64 -12.55
N GLY A 97 14.71 4.29 -12.21
CA GLY A 97 14.12 3.10 -12.83
C GLY A 97 12.62 2.98 -12.70
N ARG A 98 12.02 2.29 -13.67
CA ARG A 98 10.57 2.09 -13.75
C ARG A 98 10.18 0.63 -13.54
N PHE A 99 9.21 0.41 -12.69
CA PHE A 99 8.50 -0.86 -12.57
C PHE A 99 7.12 -0.75 -13.22
N VAL A 100 6.81 -1.76 -14.02
CA VAL A 100 5.47 -2.00 -14.55
C VAL A 100 5.07 -3.39 -14.06
N ILE A 101 4.42 -3.44 -12.90
CA ILE A 101 3.91 -4.69 -12.34
C ILE A 101 2.75 -5.14 -13.22
N LEU A 102 2.85 -6.34 -13.78
CA LEU A 102 1.87 -6.94 -14.67
C LEU A 102 1.12 -8.06 -13.95
N GLY A 103 -0.05 -8.44 -14.45
CA GLY A 103 -0.72 -9.67 -14.04
C GLY A 103 -2.21 -9.66 -14.31
N VAL A 104 -2.77 -10.83 -14.59
CA VAL A 104 -4.24 -11.02 -14.64
C VAL A 104 -4.80 -11.50 -13.31
N ALA A 105 -3.93 -11.87 -12.37
CA ALA A 105 -4.33 -12.32 -11.05
C ALA A 105 -4.48 -11.13 -10.09
N GLU A 106 -5.41 -11.25 -9.14
CA GLU A 106 -5.72 -10.17 -8.20
C GLU A 106 -4.59 -9.94 -7.20
N LEU A 107 -4.14 -8.69 -7.10
CA LEU A 107 -3.25 -8.22 -6.03
C LEU A 107 -4.09 -7.56 -4.93
N THR A 108 -4.14 -8.18 -3.76
CA THR A 108 -4.78 -7.64 -2.56
C THR A 108 -3.77 -6.86 -1.71
N ILE A 109 -4.05 -5.59 -1.41
CA ILE A 109 -3.15 -4.72 -0.63
C ILE A 109 -3.83 -4.31 0.68
N GLY A 110 -3.08 -4.48 1.78
CA GLY A 110 -3.49 -4.15 3.14
C GLY A 110 -3.36 -2.67 3.52
N ALA A 111 -3.29 -2.42 4.82
CA ALA A 111 -3.34 -1.08 5.38
C ALA A 111 -2.08 -0.24 5.09
N GLY A 112 -0.98 -0.90 4.70
CA GLY A 112 0.27 -0.23 4.39
C GLY A 112 0.27 0.56 3.07
N GLY A 113 -0.68 0.30 2.18
CA GLY A 113 -0.90 1.11 0.99
C GLY A 113 0.18 0.99 -0.08
N VAL A 114 0.27 2.01 -0.94
CA VAL A 114 1.23 2.09 -2.05
C VAL A 114 2.00 3.39 -1.94
N THR A 115 3.32 3.36 -2.09
CA THR A 115 4.14 4.59 -2.12
C THR A 115 5.11 4.59 -3.30
N ASN A 116 5.12 5.66 -4.08
CA ASN A 116 6.15 5.93 -5.09
C ASN A 116 7.14 7.00 -4.60
N ASN A 117 8.36 6.59 -4.27
CA ASN A 117 9.47 7.51 -3.92
C ASN A 117 10.44 7.73 -5.10
N ASP A 118 10.16 7.16 -6.25
CA ASP A 118 10.90 7.35 -7.49
C ASP A 118 10.29 8.51 -8.31
N ALA A 119 11.11 9.20 -9.09
CA ALA A 119 10.65 10.28 -9.96
C ALA A 119 9.93 9.75 -11.22
N ASP A 120 10.24 8.52 -11.62
CA ASP A 120 9.59 7.84 -12.73
C ASP A 120 8.16 7.43 -12.38
N ILE A 121 7.32 7.32 -13.42
CA ILE A 121 5.99 6.71 -13.30
C ILE A 121 6.12 5.24 -12.93
N GLN A 122 5.47 4.83 -11.85
CA GLN A 122 5.39 3.43 -11.45
C GLN A 122 3.98 2.90 -11.72
N SER A 123 3.88 1.68 -12.21
CA SER A 123 2.61 1.16 -12.74
C SER A 123 2.25 -0.20 -12.16
N VAL A 124 0.98 -0.38 -11.82
CA VAL A 124 0.36 -1.68 -11.51
C VAL A 124 -0.74 -1.93 -12.53
N ILE A 125 -0.46 -2.79 -13.49
CA ILE A 125 -1.33 -3.15 -14.61
C ILE A 125 -1.90 -4.55 -14.36
N GLY A 126 -2.99 -4.58 -13.60
CA GLY A 126 -3.71 -5.78 -13.20
C GLY A 126 -4.80 -5.44 -12.18
N PRO A 127 -5.68 -6.39 -11.83
CA PRO A 127 -6.73 -6.16 -10.84
C PRO A 127 -6.16 -5.99 -9.43
N VAL A 128 -6.49 -4.88 -8.77
CA VAL A 128 -6.11 -4.59 -7.39
C VAL A 128 -7.35 -4.62 -6.50
N LYS A 129 -7.24 -5.20 -5.30
CA LYS A 129 -8.29 -5.20 -4.28
C LYS A 129 -7.77 -4.66 -2.96
N LEU A 130 -8.57 -3.85 -2.26
CA LEU A 130 -8.23 -3.39 -0.93
C LEU A 130 -8.66 -4.41 0.14
N SER A 131 -7.84 -4.62 1.16
CA SER A 131 -8.22 -5.39 2.36
C SER A 131 -8.26 -4.55 3.64
N ALA A 132 -7.99 -3.25 3.54
CA ALA A 132 -8.11 -2.27 4.61
C ALA A 132 -8.20 -0.86 4.02
N ASN A 133 -8.63 0.10 4.85
CA ASN A 133 -8.49 1.52 4.55
C ASN A 133 -7.00 1.84 4.35
N GLN A 134 -6.65 2.53 3.27
CA GLN A 134 -5.24 2.78 2.95
C GLN A 134 -5.05 4.06 2.13
N THR A 135 -3.79 4.47 2.03
CA THR A 135 -3.35 5.64 1.27
C THR A 135 -2.40 5.22 0.16
N TRP A 136 -2.60 5.77 -1.04
CA TRP A 136 -1.64 5.69 -2.14
C TRP A 136 -0.93 7.03 -2.27
N ASN A 137 0.39 7.00 -2.09
CA ASN A 137 1.23 8.18 -1.96
C ASN A 137 2.19 8.29 -3.16
N ALA A 138 1.86 9.15 -4.11
CA ALA A 138 2.75 9.52 -5.22
C ALA A 138 3.73 10.61 -4.74
N ALA A 139 4.72 10.20 -3.94
CA ALA A 139 5.57 11.13 -3.19
C ALA A 139 6.58 11.88 -4.06
N ALA A 140 7.21 11.19 -5.02
CA ALA A 140 8.25 11.78 -5.89
C ALA A 140 7.95 11.68 -7.40
N GLY A 141 6.99 10.83 -7.79
CA GLY A 141 6.62 10.61 -9.17
C GLY A 141 5.23 9.98 -9.29
N PRO A 142 4.65 9.95 -10.50
CA PRO A 142 3.27 9.50 -10.69
C PRO A 142 3.07 8.01 -10.34
N LEU A 143 1.86 7.68 -9.91
CA LEU A 143 1.37 6.30 -9.78
C LEU A 143 0.30 6.06 -10.85
N GLN A 144 0.41 4.95 -11.57
CA GLN A 144 -0.62 4.50 -12.49
C GLN A 144 -1.13 3.13 -12.07
N MET A 145 -2.45 3.03 -11.87
CA MET A 145 -3.10 1.82 -11.40
C MET A 145 -4.23 1.48 -12.35
N ASP A 146 -4.38 0.20 -12.68
CA ASP A 146 -5.40 -0.28 -13.59
C ASP A 146 -6.78 -0.37 -12.91
N SER A 147 -7.33 -1.58 -12.72
CA SER A 147 -8.65 -1.77 -12.10
C SER A 147 -8.52 -1.92 -10.59
N VAL A 148 -9.43 -1.27 -9.84
CA VAL A 148 -9.38 -1.24 -8.37
C VAL A 148 -10.73 -1.62 -7.79
N ASN A 149 -10.76 -2.64 -6.94
CA ASN A 149 -11.91 -3.01 -6.12
C ASN A 149 -11.74 -2.50 -4.68
N LEU A 150 -12.55 -1.52 -4.29
CA LEU A 150 -12.50 -0.90 -2.96
C LEU A 150 -12.93 -1.85 -1.84
N ASN A 151 -13.74 -2.88 -2.14
CA ASN A 151 -14.08 -3.96 -1.21
C ASN A 151 -14.59 -3.51 0.19
N GLY A 152 -15.33 -2.39 0.23
CA GLY A 152 -15.86 -1.78 1.45
C GLY A 152 -14.92 -0.82 2.17
N PHE A 153 -13.72 -0.57 1.62
CA PHE A 153 -12.68 0.25 2.25
C PHE A 153 -12.49 1.60 1.56
N ASN A 154 -11.91 2.53 2.31
CA ASN A 154 -11.57 3.86 1.82
C ASN A 154 -10.16 3.87 1.25
N LEU A 155 -10.03 4.48 0.07
CA LEU A 155 -8.76 4.78 -0.59
C LEU A 155 -8.53 6.28 -0.58
N ASN A 156 -7.38 6.72 -0.06
CA ASN A 156 -6.98 8.13 -0.10
C ASN A 156 -5.77 8.30 -1.02
N TYR A 157 -5.78 9.34 -1.84
CA TYR A 157 -4.58 9.77 -2.57
C TYR A 157 -3.83 10.83 -1.79
N ALA A 158 -2.52 10.71 -1.80
CA ALA A 158 -1.58 11.63 -1.19
C ALA A 158 -0.35 11.82 -2.07
N GLY A 159 0.49 12.76 -1.69
CA GLY A 159 1.75 13.04 -2.35
C GLY A 159 1.71 14.29 -3.22
N ALA A 160 2.87 14.60 -3.80
CA ALA A 160 3.09 15.77 -4.64
C ALA A 160 3.04 15.42 -6.14
N HIS A 161 2.44 14.28 -6.50
CA HIS A 161 2.34 13.84 -7.88
C HIS A 161 1.00 13.12 -8.12
N GLN A 162 0.71 12.86 -9.39
CA GLN A 162 -0.56 12.31 -9.84
C GLN A 162 -0.73 10.83 -9.47
N VAL A 163 -1.95 10.44 -9.11
CA VAL A 163 -2.37 9.04 -9.01
C VAL A 163 -3.50 8.79 -10.02
N ASP A 164 -3.20 8.04 -11.07
CA ASP A 164 -4.15 7.74 -12.14
C ASP A 164 -4.77 6.36 -11.99
N LEU A 165 -6.11 6.32 -12.08
CA LEU A 165 -6.86 5.09 -12.30
C LEU A 165 -7.30 5.04 -13.76
N ILE A 166 -6.62 4.20 -14.53
CA ILE A 166 -6.83 4.14 -15.98
C ILE A 166 -8.02 3.23 -16.37
N SER A 167 -8.54 2.46 -15.41
CA SER A 167 -9.64 1.51 -15.60
C SER A 167 -10.72 1.63 -14.52
N LEU A 168 -11.61 0.63 -14.47
CA LEU A 168 -12.80 0.57 -13.64
C LEU A 168 -12.48 0.57 -12.13
N ILE A 169 -13.21 1.39 -11.37
CA ILE A 169 -13.34 1.25 -9.91
C ILE A 169 -14.59 0.45 -9.60
N ALA A 170 -14.47 -0.55 -8.75
CA ALA A 170 -15.58 -1.41 -8.31
C ALA A 170 -15.64 -1.52 -6.77
N GLY A 171 -16.71 -2.11 -6.26
CA GLY A 171 -16.93 -2.33 -4.83
C GLY A 171 -17.46 -1.11 -4.07
N ALA A 172 -17.94 -1.35 -2.84
CA ALA A 172 -18.30 -0.27 -1.92
C ALA A 172 -17.05 0.37 -1.32
N GLY A 173 -17.15 1.59 -0.80
CA GLY A 173 -16.03 2.34 -0.22
C GLY A 173 -15.95 3.76 -0.76
N ASN A 174 -15.07 4.57 -0.18
CA ASN A 174 -14.85 5.95 -0.62
C ASN A 174 -13.49 6.10 -1.29
N LEU A 175 -13.43 6.91 -2.34
CA LEU A 175 -12.19 7.43 -2.90
C LEU A 175 -12.06 8.90 -2.52
N THR A 176 -11.01 9.25 -1.78
CA THR A 176 -10.66 10.64 -1.49
C THR A 176 -9.46 11.06 -2.32
N VAL A 177 -9.63 12.03 -3.20
CA VAL A 177 -8.52 12.65 -3.95
C VAL A 177 -8.09 13.91 -3.20
N ALA A 178 -6.96 13.83 -2.49
CA ALA A 178 -6.41 14.95 -1.72
C ALA A 178 -5.07 15.46 -2.25
N ASP A 179 -4.72 15.09 -3.49
CA ASP A 179 -3.55 15.65 -4.17
C ASP A 179 -3.88 17.02 -4.81
N ALA A 180 -2.84 17.81 -5.09
CA ALA A 180 -2.98 19.12 -5.72
C ALA A 180 -3.02 19.04 -7.27
N TYR A 181 -3.17 17.84 -7.83
CA TYR A 181 -2.97 17.54 -9.25
C TYR A 181 -4.30 17.18 -9.92
N THR A 182 -4.29 17.16 -11.25
CA THR A 182 -5.41 16.66 -12.03
C THR A 182 -5.37 15.13 -12.09
N SER A 183 -5.54 14.47 -10.94
CA SER A 183 -5.68 13.01 -10.92
C SER A 183 -6.93 12.59 -11.70
N THR A 184 -6.76 11.67 -12.63
CA THR A 184 -7.88 11.19 -13.45
C THR A 184 -8.51 9.99 -12.79
N VAL A 185 -9.80 10.11 -12.47
CA VAL A 185 -10.61 9.03 -11.90
C VAL A 185 -11.67 8.63 -12.92
N LYS A 186 -11.53 7.44 -13.51
CA LYS A 186 -12.56 6.88 -14.39
C LYS A 186 -13.51 5.96 -13.60
N MET A 187 -14.62 6.52 -13.13
CA MET A 187 -15.67 5.71 -12.52
C MET A 187 -16.61 5.18 -13.60
N VAL A 188 -16.70 3.85 -13.75
CA VAL A 188 -17.76 3.21 -14.54
C VAL A 188 -18.42 2.17 -13.61
N GLY A 189 -19.74 1.99 -13.65
CA GLY A 189 -20.42 1.07 -12.75
C GLY A 189 -21.92 0.97 -13.07
N PRO A 190 -22.59 -0.16 -12.78
CA PRO A 190 -24.01 -0.36 -13.07
C PRO A 190 -24.95 0.37 -12.10
N VAL A 191 -24.42 0.98 -11.05
CA VAL A 191 -25.16 1.76 -10.06
C VAL A 191 -24.72 3.21 -10.11
N ASN A 192 -25.68 4.12 -9.90
CA ASN A 192 -25.52 5.56 -9.91
C ASN A 192 -24.24 5.99 -9.20
N ASN A 193 -23.21 6.41 -9.95
CA ASN A 193 -22.11 7.19 -9.39
C ASN A 193 -22.71 8.51 -8.93
N GLY A 194 -23.05 8.59 -7.64
CA GLY A 194 -23.60 9.79 -7.04
C GLY A 194 -22.53 10.88 -7.07
N THR A 195 -22.68 11.85 -7.96
CA THR A 195 -21.82 13.05 -7.99
C THR A 195 -22.01 13.94 -6.75
N ALA A 196 -22.98 13.63 -5.90
CA ALA A 196 -23.28 14.37 -4.67
C ALA A 196 -22.11 14.40 -3.66
N ASP A 197 -21.25 13.38 -3.68
CA ASP A 197 -20.08 13.29 -2.78
C ASP A 197 -18.75 13.52 -3.51
N ILE A 198 -18.75 13.88 -4.81
CA ILE A 198 -17.55 14.33 -5.50
C ILE A 198 -17.28 15.77 -5.09
N VAL A 199 -16.61 15.94 -3.95
CA VAL A 199 -16.10 17.24 -3.49
C VAL A 199 -14.82 17.54 -4.25
N PHE A 200 -14.91 18.30 -5.34
CA PHE A 200 -13.72 18.90 -5.95
C PHE A 200 -13.23 20.04 -5.04
N PRO A 201 -12.00 20.00 -4.51
CA PRO A 201 -11.45 21.13 -3.77
C PRO A 201 -11.42 22.36 -4.68
N ALA A 202 -11.85 23.50 -4.14
CA ALA A 202 -12.23 24.71 -4.89
C ALA A 202 -11.10 25.44 -5.65
N THR A 203 -9.97 24.80 -5.93
CA THR A 203 -8.81 25.41 -6.58
C THR A 203 -8.38 24.65 -7.83
N GLY A 204 -8.93 25.04 -8.98
CA GLY A 204 -8.20 24.98 -10.25
C GLY A 204 -8.46 23.82 -11.22
N GLY A 205 -9.32 22.85 -10.90
CA GLY A 205 -9.67 21.77 -11.83
C GLY A 205 -10.70 22.22 -12.89
N VAL A 206 -10.39 22.05 -14.18
CA VAL A 206 -11.38 22.19 -15.27
C VAL A 206 -12.36 21.02 -15.17
N VAL A 207 -13.62 21.32 -14.81
CA VAL A 207 -14.71 20.34 -14.88
C VAL A 207 -15.00 20.08 -16.36
N GLN A 208 -14.60 18.91 -16.87
CA GLN A 208 -15.23 18.40 -18.09
C GLN A 208 -16.66 18.01 -17.70
N THR A 209 -17.62 18.79 -18.18
CA THR A 209 -19.04 18.45 -18.03
C THR A 209 -19.28 17.08 -18.68
N PRO A 210 -20.01 16.17 -18.03
CA PRO A 210 -20.35 14.90 -18.64
C PRO A 210 -21.09 15.16 -19.95
N ILE A 211 -20.57 14.62 -21.06
CA ILE A 211 -21.31 14.56 -22.31
C ILE A 211 -22.48 13.63 -22.05
N VAL A 212 -23.66 14.21 -21.83
CA VAL A 212 -24.92 13.48 -21.93
C VAL A 212 -25.14 13.28 -23.42
N ASP A 213 -24.84 12.08 -23.92
CA ASP A 213 -25.27 11.68 -25.26
C ASP A 213 -26.79 11.80 -25.30
N VAL A 214 -27.28 12.83 -25.98
CA VAL A 214 -28.71 12.98 -26.26
C VAL A 214 -29.06 11.88 -27.27
N PRO A 215 -29.99 10.96 -26.98
CA PRO A 215 -30.38 9.96 -27.95
C PRO A 215 -31.01 10.67 -29.15
N TYR A 216 -30.46 10.45 -30.34
CA TYR A 216 -31.12 10.80 -31.58
C TYR A 216 -32.39 9.94 -31.70
N SER A 217 -33.55 10.56 -31.51
CA SER A 217 -34.82 9.99 -31.95
C SER A 217 -34.87 10.05 -33.47
N ILE A 218 -34.96 8.88 -34.11
CA ILE A 218 -35.25 8.70 -35.54
C ILE A 218 -36.76 8.90 -35.76
#